data_AF-A0A292GMK9-F1
#
_entry.id   AF-A0A292GMK9-F1
#
_cell.length_a   1.000
_cell.length_b   1.000
_cell.length_c   1.000
_cell.angle_alpha   90.00
_cell.angle_beta   90.00
_cell.angle_gamma   90.00
#
_symmetry.space_group_name_H-M   'P 1'
#
loop_
_entity.id
_entity.type
_entity.pdbx_description
1 polymer ?
#
loop_
_entity_poly.entity_id
_entity_poly.type
_entity_poly.pdbx_seq_one_letter_code
_entity_poly.pdbx_strand_id
1 'polypeptide(L)'
;MSEYYIVDVRQEWRHKPYITVWRPDDAGYAYPLSWAGRYSKDRIDANPTYYHKHRWPSQRALERFPVACEIVERMGIAPNPREIDGDAGPVIPNTGANRIALRRARYRPSVREQAA
;
A
#
# COMPACT_ATOMS: atom_id res chain seq x y z
N MET A 1 -0.88 -5.68 -17.90
CA MET A 1 -0.09 -6.21 -16.76
C MET A 1 -0.66 -5.64 -15.48
N SER A 2 -0.69 -6.40 -14.38
CA SER A 2 -1.21 -5.91 -13.10
C SER A 2 -0.12 -5.11 -12.37
N GLU A 3 -0.43 -3.87 -12.03
CA GLU A 3 0.42 -2.99 -11.21
C GLU A 3 -0.11 -2.95 -9.77
N TYR A 4 0.79 -2.64 -8.84
CA TYR A 4 0.50 -2.60 -7.42
C TYR A 4 1.02 -1.30 -6.80
N TYR A 5 0.28 -0.78 -5.82
CA TYR A 5 0.80 0.17 -4.86
C TYR A 5 1.34 -0.57 -3.64
N ILE A 6 2.44 -0.07 -3.06
CA ILE A 6 2.89 -0.55 -1.76
C ILE A 6 2.20 0.28 -0.68
N VAL A 7 1.31 -0.39 0.06
CA VAL A 7 0.54 0.20 1.15
C VAL A 7 1.32 0.04 2.46
N ASP A 8 1.36 1.11 3.26
CA ASP A 8 1.95 1.11 4.58
C ASP A 8 0.94 1.59 5.64
N VAL A 9 0.60 0.65 6.52
CA VAL A 9 -0.36 0.79 7.62
C VAL A 9 0.30 0.36 8.93
N ARG A 10 1.56 0.74 9.13
CA ARG A 10 2.23 0.57 10.42
C ARG A 10 1.46 1.23 11.57
N GLN A 11 1.63 0.68 12.77
CA GLN A 11 0.82 1.09 13.93
C GLN A 11 1.08 2.56 14.31
N GLU A 12 2.31 3.03 14.17
CA GLU A 12 2.74 4.39 14.50
C GLU A 12 1.97 5.44 13.68
N TRP A 13 1.51 5.07 12.49
CA TRP A 13 0.79 5.96 11.56
C TRP A 13 -0.72 5.81 11.64
N ARG A 14 -1.25 5.11 12.65
CA ARG A 14 -2.69 4.94 12.82
C ARG A 14 -3.45 6.25 13.04
N HIS A 15 -2.77 7.28 13.56
CA HIS A 15 -3.36 8.61 13.79
C HIS A 15 -3.31 9.53 12.55
N LYS A 16 -2.62 9.13 11.47
CA LYS A 16 -2.54 9.95 10.24
C LYS A 16 -3.91 9.97 9.54
N PRO A 17 -4.28 11.06 8.85
CA PRO A 17 -5.60 11.18 8.23
C PRO A 17 -5.81 10.21 7.06
N TYR A 18 -4.73 9.90 6.33
CA TYR A 18 -4.76 9.08 5.13
C TYR A 18 -3.81 7.88 5.20
N ILE A 19 -4.13 6.83 4.45
CA ILE A 19 -3.25 5.67 4.26
C ILE A 19 -2.01 6.13 3.50
N THR A 20 -0.85 5.65 3.95
CA THR A 20 0.41 5.94 3.29
C THR A 20 0.69 4.92 2.20
N VAL A 21 1.14 5.41 1.05
CA VAL A 21 1.65 4.62 -0.07
C VAL A 21 3.08 5.01 -0.37
N TRP A 22 3.83 4.11 -0.99
CA TRP A 22 5.19 4.39 -1.42
C TRP A 22 5.20 5.23 -2.69
N ARG A 23 6.18 6.12 -2.80
CA ARG A 23 6.48 6.86 -4.04
C ARG A 23 7.24 5.96 -5.03
N PRO A 24 7.40 6.39 -6.31
CA PRO A 24 8.22 5.67 -7.27
C PRO A 24 9.63 5.35 -6.74
N ASP A 25 10.24 4.32 -7.31
CA ASP A 25 11.63 3.93 -7.07
C ASP A 25 11.99 3.61 -5.61
N ASP A 26 11.03 3.12 -4.83
CA ASP A 26 11.21 2.79 -3.40
C ASP A 26 11.64 4.00 -2.54
N ALA A 27 11.40 5.22 -3.05
CA ALA A 27 11.96 6.45 -2.50
C ALA A 27 10.89 7.35 -1.87
N GLY A 28 10.58 7.06 -0.60
CA GLY A 28 9.74 7.91 0.23
C GLY A 28 8.26 7.55 0.21
N TYR A 29 7.46 8.44 0.80
CA TYR A 29 6.07 8.17 1.16
C TYR A 29 5.15 9.27 0.64
N ALA A 30 3.91 8.91 0.33
CA ALA A 30 2.86 9.83 -0.10
C ALA A 30 1.49 9.42 0.45
N TYR A 31 0.56 10.37 0.49
CA TYR A 31 -0.88 10.10 0.62
C TYR A 31 -1.60 10.07 -0.73
N PRO A 32 -1.32 11.00 -1.66
CA PRO A 32 -1.99 11.00 -2.96
C PRO A 32 -1.56 9.83 -3.82
N LEU A 33 -2.53 9.12 -4.39
CA LEU A 33 -2.27 8.03 -5.34
C LEU A 33 -1.63 8.57 -6.63
N SER A 34 -1.89 9.82 -7.01
CA SER A 34 -1.24 10.49 -8.13
C SER A 34 0.27 10.68 -7.94
N TRP A 35 0.78 10.57 -6.71
CA TRP A 35 2.22 10.62 -6.40
C TRP A 35 2.80 9.24 -6.07
N ALA A 36 1.97 8.20 -6.09
CA ALA A 36 2.36 6.88 -5.66
C ALA A 36 3.13 6.14 -6.76
N GLY A 37 4.09 5.33 -6.35
CA GLY A 37 4.82 4.42 -7.23
C GLY A 37 3.93 3.25 -7.64
N ARG A 38 3.95 2.93 -8.93
CA ARG A 38 3.31 1.74 -9.47
C ARG A 38 4.36 0.66 -9.71
N TYR A 39 4.14 -0.50 -9.12
CA TYR A 39 5.11 -1.59 -9.08
C TYR A 39 4.60 -2.77 -9.87
N SER A 40 5.44 -3.34 -10.72
CA SER A 40 5.12 -4.56 -11.45
C SER A 40 5.11 -5.78 -10.52
N LYS A 41 4.35 -6.80 -10.91
CA LYS A 41 4.36 -8.11 -10.25
C LYS A 41 5.77 -8.68 -10.16
N ASP A 42 6.52 -8.68 -11.26
CA ASP A 42 7.87 -9.26 -11.32
C ASP A 42 8.83 -8.61 -10.32
N ARG A 43 8.75 -7.28 -10.17
CA ARG A 43 9.56 -6.54 -9.18
C ARG A 43 9.21 -6.93 -7.75
N ILE A 44 7.92 -7.10 -7.47
CA ILE A 44 7.43 -7.51 -6.15
C ILE A 44 7.86 -8.95 -5.83
N ASP A 45 7.69 -9.86 -6.79
CA ASP A 45 8.03 -11.27 -6.63
C ASP A 45 9.54 -11.50 -6.50
N ALA A 46 10.37 -10.64 -7.11
CA ALA A 46 11.82 -10.69 -6.93
C ALA A 46 12.27 -10.35 -5.49
N ASN A 47 11.47 -9.61 -4.72
CA ASN A 47 11.82 -9.16 -3.37
C ASN A 47 10.64 -9.25 -2.38
N PRO A 48 10.12 -10.45 -2.10
CA PRO A 48 8.85 -10.61 -1.39
C PRO A 48 8.92 -10.13 0.07
N THR A 49 10.04 -10.35 0.76
CA THR A 49 10.24 -9.88 2.15
C THR A 49 10.46 -8.37 2.25
N TYR A 50 10.89 -7.73 1.16
CA TYR A 50 11.06 -6.29 1.11
C TYR A 50 9.70 -5.60 1.01
N TYR A 51 8.82 -6.08 0.14
CA TYR A 51 7.50 -5.47 -0.05
C TYR A 51 6.43 -5.96 0.93
N HIS A 52 6.63 -7.11 1.58
CA HIS A 52 5.77 -7.61 2.65
C HIS A 52 6.49 -7.54 3.99
N LYS A 53 6.02 -6.66 4.90
CA LYS A 53 6.58 -6.55 6.25
C LYS A 53 5.52 -6.75 7.32
N HIS A 54 5.83 -7.67 8.22
CA HIS A 54 5.15 -7.83 9.49
C HIS A 54 5.81 -6.95 10.54
N ARG A 55 5.02 -6.46 11.51
CA ARG A 55 5.54 -5.65 12.62
C ARG A 55 6.60 -6.39 13.42
N TRP A 56 6.32 -7.66 13.72
CA TRP A 56 7.20 -8.58 14.42
C TRP A 56 7.17 -9.95 13.74
N PRO A 57 8.27 -10.73 13.74
CA PRO A 57 8.29 -12.08 13.17
C PRO A 57 7.22 -13.01 13.76
N SER A 58 6.89 -12.82 15.04
CA SER A 58 5.87 -13.59 15.76
C SER A 58 4.45 -13.03 15.62
N GLN A 59 4.26 -11.88 14.97
CA GLN A 59 2.94 -11.25 14.85
C GLN A 59 2.34 -11.36 13.46
N ARG A 60 1.05 -11.67 13.46
CA ARG A 60 0.19 -11.71 12.28
C ARG A 60 -0.15 -10.31 11.71
N ALA A 61 0.27 -9.25 12.39
CA ALA A 61 -0.01 -7.86 12.01
C ALA A 61 0.89 -7.43 10.84
N LEU A 62 0.33 -7.48 9.65
CA LEU A 62 0.96 -7.01 8.41
C LEU A 62 0.86 -5.48 8.33
N GLU A 63 2.01 -4.83 8.19
CA GLU A 63 2.15 -3.37 8.19
C GLU A 63 2.41 -2.82 6.78
N ARG A 64 3.24 -3.51 5.99
CA ARG A 64 3.55 -3.11 4.61
C ARG A 64 3.25 -4.25 3.66
N PHE A 65 2.57 -3.96 2.57
CA PHE A 65 2.19 -4.97 1.58
C PHE A 65 1.75 -4.35 0.25
N PRO A 66 1.94 -5.05 -0.88
CA PRO A 66 1.39 -4.63 -2.17
C PRO A 66 -0.12 -4.86 -2.22
N VAL A 67 -0.83 -3.96 -2.90
CA VAL A 67 -2.25 -4.09 -3.25
C VAL A 67 -2.41 -3.66 -4.71
N ALA A 68 -3.23 -4.38 -5.48
CA ALA A 68 -3.45 -4.06 -6.90
C ALA A 68 -3.95 -2.61 -7.05
N CYS A 69 -3.37 -1.86 -8.00
CA CYS A 69 -3.67 -0.44 -8.20
C CYS A 69 -5.18 -0.20 -8.39
N GLU A 70 -5.85 -1.05 -9.17
CA GLU A 70 -7.29 -0.96 -9.41
C GLU A 70 -8.15 -1.05 -8.14
N ILE A 71 -7.72 -1.77 -7.10
CA ILE A 71 -8.46 -1.91 -5.85
C ILE A 71 -8.28 -0.64 -5.03
N VAL A 72 -7.05 -0.15 -4.94
CA VAL A 72 -6.72 1.06 -4.17
C VAL A 72 -7.38 2.28 -4.81
N GLU A 73 -7.33 2.40 -6.13
CA GLU A 73 -7.93 3.53 -6.87
C GLU A 73 -9.44 3.62 -6.67
N ARG A 74 -10.16 2.48 -6.63
CA ARG A 74 -11.60 2.45 -6.32
C ARG A 74 -11.94 2.91 -4.90
N MET A 75 -10.97 2.88 -3.99
CA MET A 75 -11.14 3.37 -2.61
C MET A 75 -10.77 4.86 -2.46
N GLY A 76 -10.26 5.47 -3.54
CA GLY A 76 -9.82 6.86 -3.60
C GLY A 76 -10.94 7.88 -3.43
N ILE A 77 -10.69 8.91 -2.63
CA ILE A 77 -11.53 10.10 -2.54
C ILE A 77 -10.69 11.35 -2.78
N ALA A 78 -11.32 12.50 -3.02
CA ALA A 78 -10.63 13.79 -2.96
C ALA A 78 -10.11 14.04 -1.53
N PRO A 79 -8.91 14.62 -1.36
CA PRO A 79 -8.45 15.05 -0.05
C PRO A 79 -9.34 16.17 0.50
N ASN A 80 -9.29 16.37 1.82
CA ASN A 80 -9.84 17.58 2.39
C ASN A 80 -9.10 18.81 1.82
N PRO A 81 -9.81 19.92 1.55
CA PRO A 81 -9.19 21.12 1.00
C PRO A 81 -8.03 21.63 1.86
N ARG A 82 -6.92 21.95 1.19
CA ARG A 82 -5.67 22.51 1.72
C ARG A 82 -4.90 21.60 2.69
N GLU A 83 -5.24 20.32 2.79
CA GLU A 83 -4.46 19.36 3.59
C GLU A 83 -3.27 18.77 2.85
N ILE A 84 -3.31 18.78 1.52
CA ILE A 84 -2.25 18.29 0.63
C ILE A 84 -1.85 19.41 -0.32
N ASP A 85 -0.56 19.52 -0.65
CA ASP A 85 -0.07 20.52 -1.60
C ASP A 85 -0.82 20.41 -2.94
N GLY A 86 -1.47 21.51 -3.33
CA GLY A 86 -2.29 21.58 -4.54
C GLY A 86 -3.54 20.71 -4.52
N ASP A 87 -4.02 20.28 -3.34
CA ASP A 87 -5.15 19.36 -3.18
C ASP A 87 -4.97 18.06 -3.97
N ALA A 88 -3.72 17.60 -4.09
CA ALA A 88 -3.39 16.41 -4.85
C ALA A 88 -4.10 15.18 -4.28
N GLY A 89 -4.80 14.46 -5.16
CA GLY A 89 -5.52 13.23 -4.85
C GLY A 89 -5.48 12.25 -6.02
N PRO A 90 -6.28 11.18 -5.96
CA PRO A 90 -7.12 10.79 -4.83
C PRO A 90 -6.28 10.30 -3.62
N VAL A 91 -6.86 10.30 -2.43
CA VAL A 91 -6.29 9.77 -1.17
C VAL A 91 -7.19 8.70 -0.59
N ILE A 92 -6.67 7.87 0.32
CA ILE A 92 -7.46 6.85 1.03
C ILE A 92 -7.59 7.24 2.50
N PRO A 93 -8.80 7.43 3.06
CA PRO A 93 -8.97 7.72 4.47
C PRO A 93 -8.41 6.60 5.35
N ASN A 94 -7.68 6.95 6.41
CA ASN A 94 -7.06 5.99 7.31
C ASN A 94 -8.05 5.45 8.36
N THR A 95 -9.14 4.86 7.90
CA THR A 95 -10.14 4.26 8.78
C THR A 95 -9.81 2.79 9.09
N GLY A 96 -10.34 2.28 10.19
CA GLY A 96 -10.22 0.84 10.50
C GLY A 96 -10.77 -0.05 9.38
N ALA A 97 -11.88 0.36 8.76
CA ALA A 97 -12.49 -0.32 7.63
C ALA A 97 -11.55 -0.40 6.42
N ASN A 98 -10.96 0.73 6.02
CA ASN A 98 -10.03 0.77 4.88
C ASN A 98 -8.76 -0.05 5.15
N ARG A 99 -8.20 0.02 6.36
CA ARG A 99 -7.04 -0.82 6.74
C ARG A 99 -7.36 -2.31 6.67
N ILE A 100 -8.57 -2.72 7.06
CA ILE A 100 -9.01 -4.13 6.96
C ILE A 100 -9.18 -4.53 5.49
N ALA A 101 -9.85 -3.69 4.69
CA ALA A 101 -10.07 -3.95 3.27
C ALA A 101 -8.74 -4.12 2.52
N LEU A 102 -7.78 -3.21 2.73
CA LEU A 102 -6.45 -3.28 2.11
C LEU A 102 -5.70 -4.55 2.52
N ARG A 103 -5.69 -4.93 3.82
CA ARG A 103 -5.04 -6.17 4.27
C ARG A 103 -5.67 -7.43 3.68
N ARG A 104 -6.98 -7.43 3.44
CA ARG A 104 -7.69 -8.53 2.78
C ARG A 104 -7.33 -8.61 1.30
N ALA A 105 -7.23 -7.46 0.63
CA ALA A 105 -6.88 -7.31 -0.78
C ALA A 105 -5.37 -7.44 -1.08
N ARG A 106 -4.52 -7.58 -0.06
CA ARG A 106 -3.07 -7.70 -0.25
C ARG A 106 -2.72 -8.77 -1.29
N TYR A 107 -1.71 -8.46 -2.08
CA TYR A 107 -1.10 -9.43 -2.95
C TYR A 107 -0.49 -10.57 -2.12
N ARG A 108 -0.75 -11.81 -2.55
CA ARG A 108 -0.13 -13.01 -1.99
C ARG A 108 0.64 -13.66 -3.12
N PRO A 109 1.97 -13.79 -3.04
CA PRO A 109 2.71 -14.58 -4.01
C PRO A 109 2.14 -16.00 -4.03
N SER A 110 1.90 -16.55 -5.22
CA SER A 110 1.45 -17.93 -5.35
C SER A 110 2.53 -18.86 -4.84
N VAL A 111 2.16 -19.81 -3.97
CA VAL A 111 3.06 -20.82 -3.36
C VAL A 111 3.64 -21.81 -4.40
N ARG A 112 3.39 -21.64 -5.71
CA ARG A 112 3.64 -22.67 -6.74
C ARG A 112 5.04 -22.71 -7.36
N GLU A 113 6.00 -21.91 -6.93
CA GLU A 113 7.35 -21.91 -7.52
C GLU A 113 8.48 -21.93 -6.48
N GLN A 114 8.36 -22.78 -5.45
CA GLN A 114 9.48 -23.08 -4.54
C GLN A 114 9.74 -24.59 -4.36
N ALA A 115 9.29 -25.41 -5.30
CA ALA A 115 9.63 -26.84 -5.33
C ALA A 115 9.82 -27.29 -6.79
N ALA A 116 11.00 -27.03 -7.32
CA ALA A 116 11.60 -27.75 -8.44
C ALA A 116 13.10 -27.84 -8.19
#